data_AF-A0A4W6FPA8-F1
#
_entry.id   AF-A0A4W6FPA8-F1
#
_cell.length_a   1.000
_cell.length_b   1.000
_cell.length_c   1.000
_cell.angle_alpha   90.00
_cell.angle_beta   90.00
_cell.angle_gamma   90.00
#
_symmetry.space_group_name_H-M   'P 1'
#
loop_
_entity.id
_entity.type
_entity.pdbx_description
1 polymer ?
#
loop_
_entity_poly.entity_id
_entity_poly.type
_entity_poly.pdbx_seq_one_letter_code
_entity_poly.pdbx_strand_id
1 'polypeptide(L)'
;LTAERHRLQEQLRSVLEQQQRTSSSLQQRINSLQQERDTAKAELVATTGEFESYKVRVHNVLKQQKSKTTAQSEGDSGKLEREQLSSQVEQLRSKLAETQQSLQSSAAELQQLQTEHDTLLERHNKILQETISKEAELRERLLSVQSENVALRSDLSQTQVDLSSQVEAQRQTYREQLRKLQDDHRATVETLQGQLTRVEEQLFNLQSQNSKHAEPFVWTVEPTKEELSQKLTTATRSMEHMNSLLHETEATNAVLMEQITLLKSEVRRLERNQEREKSVANLEYLKNVLERQALLPVIHTMLQLSPEEKSKLAAIAQGEEEGAGSRGSGWTSYLHSWSGIR
;
A
#
# COMPACT_ATOMS: atom_id res chain seq x y z
N LEU A 1 7.15 -28.00 -6.05
CA LEU A 1 7.96 -28.89 -6.91
C LEU A 1 7.53 -28.85 -8.38
N THR A 2 6.30 -29.26 -8.76
CA THR A 2 5.89 -29.30 -10.19
C THR A 2 5.76 -27.92 -10.84
N ALA A 3 5.18 -26.94 -10.13
CA ALA A 3 5.04 -25.56 -10.61
C ALA A 3 6.40 -24.84 -10.76
N GLU A 4 7.32 -25.12 -9.84
CA GLU A 4 8.67 -24.56 -9.86
C GLU A 4 9.51 -25.16 -11.00
N ARG A 5 9.36 -26.46 -11.27
CA ARG A 5 9.94 -27.11 -12.45
C ARG A 5 9.41 -26.51 -13.75
N HIS A 6 8.11 -26.24 -13.85
CA HIS A 6 7.53 -25.58 -15.01
C HIS A 6 8.04 -24.15 -15.19
N ARG A 7 8.13 -23.37 -14.11
CA ARG A 7 8.70 -22.02 -14.13
C ARG A 7 10.15 -22.00 -14.61
N LEU A 8 10.97 -22.94 -14.13
CA LEU A 8 12.36 -23.08 -14.57
C LEU A 8 12.48 -23.51 -16.04
N GLN A 9 11.59 -24.39 -16.51
CA GLN A 9 11.53 -24.77 -17.93
C GLN A 9 11.14 -23.61 -18.84
N GLU A 10 10.18 -22.77 -18.44
CA GLU A 10 9.78 -21.58 -19.18
C GLU A 10 10.89 -20.52 -19.20
N GLN A 11 11.58 -20.32 -18.08
CA GLN A 11 12.75 -19.44 -18.01
C GLN A 11 13.87 -19.93 -18.93
N LEU A 12 14.19 -21.23 -18.91
CA LEU A 12 15.19 -21.80 -19.80
C LEU A 12 14.81 -21.64 -21.28
N ARG A 13 13.54 -21.86 -21.62
CA ARG A 13 13.03 -21.68 -22.98
C ARG A 13 13.13 -20.22 -23.44
N SER A 14 12.76 -19.27 -22.59
CA SER A 14 12.89 -17.84 -22.87
C SER A 14 14.34 -17.43 -23.12
N VAL A 15 15.27 -17.91 -22.29
CA VAL A 15 16.71 -17.64 -22.46
C VAL A 15 17.24 -18.24 -23.76
N LEU A 16 16.85 -19.47 -24.12
CA LEU A 16 17.25 -20.08 -25.38
C LEU A 16 16.71 -19.32 -26.61
N GLU A 17 15.45 -18.90 -26.59
CA GLU A 17 14.86 -18.10 -27.66
C GLU A 17 15.54 -16.72 -27.77
N GLN A 18 15.89 -16.10 -26.64
CA GLN A 18 16.65 -14.86 -26.63
C GLN A 18 18.07 -15.05 -27.20
N GLN A 19 18.78 -16.10 -26.80
CA GLN A 19 20.10 -16.44 -27.32
C GLN A 19 20.07 -16.76 -28.82
N GLN A 20 19.03 -17.44 -29.31
CA GLN A 20 18.88 -17.72 -30.73
C GLN A 20 18.65 -16.44 -31.55
N ARG A 21 17.84 -15.50 -31.03
CA ARG A 21 17.63 -14.18 -31.66
C ARG A 21 18.92 -13.36 -31.68
N THR A 22 19.67 -13.32 -30.58
CA THR A 22 20.95 -12.58 -30.53
C THR A 22 21.99 -13.19 -31.47
N SER A 23 22.11 -14.52 -31.49
CA SER A 23 23.00 -15.23 -32.41
C SER A 23 22.65 -14.93 -33.88
N SER A 24 21.38 -14.94 -34.24
CA SER A 24 20.92 -14.63 -35.61
C SER A 24 21.23 -13.18 -36.00
N SER A 25 21.05 -12.23 -35.08
CA SER A 25 21.39 -10.81 -35.29
C SER A 25 22.88 -10.60 -35.47
N LEU A 26 23.71 -11.21 -34.63
CA LEU A 26 25.17 -11.17 -34.77
C LEU A 26 25.63 -11.79 -36.09
N GLN A 27 25.00 -12.90 -36.52
CA GLN A 27 25.31 -13.52 -37.80
C GLN A 27 24.96 -12.60 -38.98
N GLN A 28 23.82 -11.92 -38.94
CA GLN A 28 23.46 -10.93 -39.96
C GLN A 28 24.44 -9.75 -39.99
N ARG A 29 24.89 -9.29 -38.82
CA ARG A 29 25.89 -8.22 -38.72
C ARG A 29 27.24 -8.65 -39.29
N ILE A 30 27.69 -9.87 -39.02
CA ILE A 30 28.90 -10.45 -39.61
C ILE A 30 28.79 -10.48 -41.13
N ASN A 31 27.68 -10.97 -41.68
CA ASN A 31 27.48 -11.03 -43.13
C ASN A 31 27.48 -9.64 -43.78
N SER A 32 26.85 -8.65 -43.12
CA SER A 32 26.83 -7.26 -43.61
C SER A 32 28.23 -6.65 -43.63
N LEU A 33 28.99 -6.80 -42.54
CA LEU A 33 30.38 -6.31 -42.45
C LEU A 33 31.30 -7.02 -43.46
N GLN A 34 31.07 -8.31 -43.73
CA GLN A 34 31.82 -9.04 -44.77
C GLN A 34 31.56 -8.47 -46.17
N GLN A 35 30.29 -8.17 -46.47
CA GLN A 35 29.89 -7.55 -47.73
C GLN A 35 30.50 -6.14 -47.89
N GLU A 36 30.39 -5.29 -46.86
CA GLU A 36 31.00 -3.95 -46.84
C GLU A 36 32.52 -4.01 -47.05
N ARG A 37 33.18 -4.98 -46.42
CA ARG A 37 34.62 -5.23 -46.59
C ARG A 37 34.97 -5.66 -48.01
N ASP A 38 34.12 -6.43 -48.69
CA ASP A 38 34.35 -6.85 -50.07
C ASP A 38 34.10 -5.70 -51.07
N THR A 39 33.07 -4.88 -50.86
CA THR A 39 32.82 -3.70 -51.69
C THR A 39 33.95 -2.68 -51.56
N ALA A 40 34.40 -2.38 -50.34
CA ALA A 40 35.52 -1.47 -50.11
C ALA A 40 36.82 -1.98 -50.76
N LYS A 41 37.07 -3.29 -50.74
CA LYS A 41 38.20 -3.90 -51.44
C LYS A 41 38.10 -3.72 -52.96
N ALA A 42 36.90 -3.91 -53.54
CA ALA A 42 36.70 -3.73 -54.97
C ALA A 42 36.92 -2.27 -55.40
N GLU A 43 36.42 -1.31 -54.61
CA GLU A 43 36.64 0.13 -54.83
C GLU A 43 38.12 0.51 -54.72
N LEU A 44 38.84 -0.05 -53.75
CA LEU A 44 40.28 0.16 -53.60
C LEU A 44 41.05 -0.33 -54.84
N VAL A 45 40.70 -1.50 -55.37
CA VAL A 45 41.32 -2.04 -56.59
C VAL A 45 41.01 -1.16 -57.79
N ALA A 46 39.75 -0.71 -57.94
CA ALA A 46 39.33 0.16 -59.03
C ALA A 46 40.08 1.50 -59.01
N THR A 47 40.09 2.19 -57.87
CA THR A 47 40.79 3.47 -57.68
C THR A 47 42.30 3.34 -57.86
N THR A 48 42.90 2.23 -57.42
CA THR A 48 44.32 1.95 -57.69
C THR A 48 44.57 1.79 -59.19
N GLY A 49 43.70 1.09 -59.92
CA GLY A 49 43.80 0.95 -61.38
C GLY A 49 43.64 2.27 -62.13
N GLU A 50 42.72 3.13 -61.69
CA GLU A 50 42.55 4.48 -62.22
C GLU A 50 43.79 5.35 -61.95
N PHE A 51 44.39 5.23 -60.77
CA PHE A 51 45.61 5.94 -60.40
C PHE A 51 46.81 5.50 -61.24
N GLU A 52 47.00 4.19 -61.45
CA GLU A 52 48.03 3.67 -62.35
C GLU A 52 47.84 4.18 -63.79
N SER A 53 46.61 4.15 -64.29
CA SER A 53 46.25 4.68 -65.61
C SER A 53 46.50 6.19 -65.69
N TYR A 54 46.23 6.93 -64.62
CA TYR A 54 46.51 8.36 -64.53
C TYR A 54 48.02 8.64 -64.57
N LYS A 55 48.85 7.89 -63.83
CA LYS A 55 50.31 8.02 -63.91
C LYS A 55 50.83 7.82 -65.33
N VAL A 56 50.31 6.83 -66.05
CA VAL A 56 50.68 6.58 -67.46
C VAL A 56 50.26 7.76 -68.35
N ARG A 57 49.04 8.28 -68.18
CA ARG A 57 48.57 9.47 -68.92
C ARG A 57 49.45 10.69 -68.64
N VAL A 58 49.76 10.99 -67.37
CA VAL A 58 50.63 12.11 -66.99
C VAL A 58 52.02 11.94 -67.57
N HIS A 59 52.59 10.74 -67.52
CA HIS A 59 53.90 10.47 -68.11
C HIS A 59 53.91 10.71 -69.63
N ASN A 60 52.85 10.27 -70.33
CA ASN A 60 52.69 10.53 -71.77
C ASN A 60 52.47 12.02 -72.07
N VAL A 61 51.68 12.73 -71.25
CA VAL A 61 51.46 14.17 -71.38
C VAL A 61 52.76 14.95 -71.13
N LEU A 62 53.56 14.59 -70.14
CA LEU A 62 54.86 15.21 -69.89
C LEU A 62 55.84 14.95 -71.05
N LYS A 63 55.80 13.75 -71.64
CA LYS A 63 56.58 13.43 -72.85
C LYS A 63 56.11 14.24 -74.08
N GLN A 64 54.80 14.47 -74.23
CA GLN A 64 54.23 15.35 -75.25
C GLN A 64 54.50 16.83 -74.99
N GLN A 65 54.43 17.29 -73.74
CA GLN A 65 54.74 18.67 -73.39
C GLN A 65 56.21 18.96 -73.64
N LYS A 66 57.13 18.07 -73.24
CA LYS A 66 58.56 18.22 -73.53
C LYS A 66 58.89 18.28 -75.03
N SER A 67 58.02 17.76 -75.90
CA SER A 67 58.12 17.89 -77.36
C SER A 67 57.35 19.10 -77.92
N LYS A 68 56.50 19.76 -77.13
CA LYS A 68 55.65 20.89 -77.51
C LYS A 68 56.06 22.24 -76.89
N THR A 69 56.96 22.28 -75.88
CA THR A 69 57.37 23.53 -75.18
C THR A 69 58.20 24.54 -75.99
N THR A 70 58.26 24.43 -77.31
CA THR A 70 58.94 25.44 -78.16
C THR A 70 58.00 26.53 -78.68
N ALA A 71 56.68 26.46 -78.46
CA ALA A 71 55.78 27.48 -79.00
C ALA A 71 54.58 27.82 -78.09
N GLN A 72 54.47 29.12 -77.79
CA GLN A 72 53.28 29.92 -77.43
C GLN A 72 53.10 30.43 -75.98
N SER A 73 53.48 31.70 -75.81
CA SER A 73 52.68 32.85 -75.32
C SER A 73 51.82 32.68 -74.05
N GLU A 74 52.39 33.05 -72.90
CA GLU A 74 51.65 33.54 -71.73
C GLU A 74 51.72 35.09 -71.71
N GLY A 75 50.61 35.78 -71.44
CA GLY A 75 50.57 37.25 -71.39
C GLY A 75 49.57 37.80 -70.39
N ASP A 76 48.29 37.91 -70.77
CA ASP A 76 47.27 38.59 -69.93
C ASP A 76 46.03 37.75 -69.60
N SER A 77 45.52 36.92 -70.52
CA SER A 77 44.32 36.09 -70.26
C SER A 77 44.54 35.08 -69.12
N GLY A 78 45.73 34.49 -69.02
CA GLY A 78 46.07 33.53 -67.96
C GLY A 78 46.27 34.16 -66.58
N LYS A 79 46.53 35.48 -66.51
CA LYS A 79 46.64 36.19 -65.21
C LYS A 79 45.27 36.39 -64.58
N LEU A 80 44.28 36.85 -65.36
CA LEU A 80 42.92 37.09 -64.86
C LEU A 80 42.24 35.78 -64.41
N GLU A 81 42.45 34.70 -65.16
CA GLU A 81 41.96 33.36 -64.82
C GLU A 81 42.64 32.82 -63.55
N ARG A 82 43.96 33.02 -63.38
CA ARG A 82 44.67 32.68 -62.13
C ARG A 82 44.13 33.45 -60.93
N GLU A 83 43.85 34.74 -61.05
CA GLU A 83 43.27 35.54 -59.96
C GLU A 83 41.85 35.08 -59.61
N GLN A 84 41.00 34.78 -60.59
CA GLN A 84 39.66 34.25 -60.35
C GLN A 84 39.70 32.90 -59.63
N LEU A 85 40.54 31.97 -60.09
CA LEU A 85 40.73 30.67 -59.44
C LEU A 85 41.30 30.84 -58.02
N SER A 86 42.23 31.78 -57.80
CA SER A 86 42.74 32.09 -56.46
C SER A 86 41.65 32.60 -55.54
N SER A 87 40.75 33.46 -56.03
CA SER A 87 39.62 33.98 -55.25
C SER A 87 38.62 32.86 -54.88
N GLN A 88 38.37 31.92 -55.79
CA GLN A 88 37.55 30.74 -55.52
C GLN A 88 38.20 29.82 -54.49
N VAL A 89 39.51 29.60 -54.57
CA VAL A 89 40.25 28.81 -53.58
C VAL A 89 40.17 29.45 -52.20
N GLU A 90 40.32 30.78 -52.10
CA GLU A 90 40.19 31.51 -50.83
C GLU A 90 38.78 31.36 -50.24
N GLN A 91 37.74 31.50 -51.06
CA GLN A 91 36.34 31.29 -50.63
C GLN A 91 36.05 29.85 -50.21
N LEU A 92 36.61 28.87 -50.91
CA LEU A 92 36.47 27.46 -50.52
C LEU A 92 37.21 27.17 -49.21
N ARG A 93 38.36 27.80 -48.98
CA ARG A 93 39.08 27.69 -47.71
C ARG A 93 38.31 28.31 -46.55
N SER A 94 37.70 29.49 -46.73
CA SER A 94 36.90 30.12 -45.68
C SER A 94 35.68 29.26 -45.34
N LYS A 95 34.96 28.75 -46.35
CA LYS A 95 33.83 27.83 -46.15
C LYS A 95 34.24 26.53 -45.47
N LEU A 96 35.41 25.98 -45.82
CA LEU A 96 35.93 24.77 -45.15
C LEU A 96 36.23 25.04 -43.68
N ALA A 97 36.80 26.21 -43.35
CA ALA A 97 37.05 26.59 -41.96
C ALA A 97 35.76 26.79 -41.15
N GLU A 98 34.76 27.48 -41.72
CA GLU A 98 33.45 27.67 -41.09
C GLU A 98 32.73 26.35 -40.83
N THR A 99 32.73 25.44 -41.82
CA THR A 99 32.12 24.10 -41.68
C THR A 99 32.87 23.23 -40.67
N GLN A 100 34.20 23.30 -40.61
CA GLN A 100 34.99 22.64 -39.57
C GLN A 100 34.66 23.18 -38.17
N GLN A 101 34.52 24.50 -38.02
CA GLN A 101 34.16 25.10 -36.75
C GLN A 101 32.75 24.71 -36.31
N SER A 102 31.78 24.70 -37.23
CA SER A 102 30.41 24.25 -36.96
C SER A 102 30.34 22.76 -36.61
N LEU A 103 31.15 21.92 -37.26
CA LEU A 103 31.25 20.50 -36.91
C LEU A 103 31.84 20.32 -35.51
N GLN A 104 32.88 21.09 -35.16
CA GLN A 104 33.46 21.06 -33.81
C GLN A 104 32.47 21.50 -32.73
N SER A 105 31.69 22.56 -32.97
CA SER A 105 30.67 23.00 -32.01
C SER A 105 29.57 21.95 -31.84
N SER A 106 29.07 21.39 -32.95
CA SER A 106 28.07 20.32 -32.90
C SER A 106 28.58 19.04 -32.22
N ALA A 107 29.85 18.68 -32.41
CA ALA A 107 30.46 17.55 -31.71
C ALA A 107 30.57 17.78 -30.20
N ALA A 108 30.91 19.01 -29.77
CA ALA A 108 30.96 19.37 -28.36
C ALA A 108 29.56 19.36 -27.73
N GLU A 109 28.54 19.89 -28.42
CA GLU A 109 27.14 19.82 -27.99
C GLU A 109 26.65 18.38 -27.84
N LEU A 110 27.02 17.50 -28.78
CA LEU A 110 26.66 16.08 -28.71
C LEU A 110 27.32 15.38 -27.52
N GLN A 111 28.59 15.68 -27.24
CA GLN A 111 29.27 15.17 -26.04
C GLN A 111 28.61 15.68 -24.74
N GLN A 112 28.22 16.96 -24.71
CA GLN A 112 27.51 17.52 -23.56
C GLN A 112 26.17 16.81 -23.36
N LEU A 113 25.34 16.71 -24.40
CA LEU A 113 24.06 16.01 -24.33
C LEU A 113 24.22 14.54 -23.90
N GLN A 114 25.28 13.87 -24.35
CA GLN A 114 25.56 12.49 -23.96
C GLN A 114 25.91 12.38 -22.47
N THR A 115 26.71 13.30 -21.94
CA THR A 115 27.01 13.35 -20.50
C THR A 115 25.77 13.68 -19.66
N GLU A 116 24.94 14.62 -20.11
CA GLU A 116 23.66 14.93 -19.47
C GLU A 116 22.73 13.72 -19.46
N HIS A 117 22.64 12.98 -20.57
CA HIS A 117 21.88 11.74 -20.66
C HIS A 117 22.35 10.69 -19.64
N ASP A 118 23.66 10.46 -19.55
CA ASP A 118 24.24 9.49 -18.61
C ASP A 118 23.94 9.87 -17.15
N THR A 119 24.09 11.15 -16.80
CA THR A 119 23.76 11.63 -15.44
C THR A 119 22.26 11.51 -15.12
N LEU A 120 21.39 11.73 -16.11
CA LEU A 120 19.95 11.59 -15.93
C LEU A 120 19.56 10.13 -15.74
N LEU A 121 20.16 9.21 -16.51
CA LEU A 121 19.98 7.78 -16.34
C LEU A 121 20.41 7.30 -14.95
N GLU A 122 21.56 7.76 -14.46
CA GLU A 122 22.04 7.41 -13.12
C GLU A 122 21.08 7.91 -12.04
N ARG A 123 20.60 9.16 -12.14
CA ARG A 123 19.59 9.71 -11.22
C ARG A 123 18.28 8.93 -11.28
N HIS A 124 17.80 8.60 -12.47
CA HIS A 124 16.58 7.82 -12.65
C HIS A 124 16.72 6.43 -12.00
N ASN A 125 17.83 5.74 -12.24
CA ASN A 125 18.09 4.43 -11.64
C ASN A 125 18.16 4.51 -10.11
N LYS A 126 18.78 5.55 -9.56
CA LYS A 126 18.82 5.77 -8.11
C LYS A 126 17.42 5.98 -7.52
N ILE A 127 16.62 6.87 -8.11
CA ILE A 127 15.24 7.12 -7.66
C ILE A 127 14.39 5.86 -7.77
N LEU A 128 14.55 5.08 -8.85
CA LEU A 128 13.85 3.82 -9.05
C LEU A 128 14.22 2.83 -7.93
N GLN A 129 15.50 2.67 -7.61
CA GLN A 129 15.96 1.79 -6.55
C GLN A 129 15.43 2.21 -5.16
N GLU A 130 15.47 3.51 -4.85
CA GLU A 130 14.91 4.05 -3.60
C GLU A 130 13.38 3.87 -3.52
N THR A 131 12.68 3.96 -4.66
CA THR A 131 11.24 3.75 -4.72
C THR A 131 10.90 2.28 -4.47
N ILE A 132 11.64 1.37 -5.11
CA ILE A 132 11.49 -0.08 -4.92
C ILE A 132 11.78 -0.46 -3.46
N SER A 133 12.84 0.09 -2.84
CA SER A 133 13.17 -0.21 -1.44
C SER A 133 12.08 0.28 -0.49
N LYS A 134 11.59 1.51 -0.66
CA LYS A 134 10.48 2.07 0.13
C LYS A 134 9.20 1.27 -0.05
N GLU A 135 8.90 0.84 -1.27
CA GLU A 135 7.73 0.00 -1.55
C GLU A 135 7.84 -1.36 -0.83
N ALA A 136 9.03 -1.97 -0.82
CA ALA A 136 9.29 -3.21 -0.09
C ALA A 136 9.10 -3.04 1.42
N GLU A 137 9.64 -1.97 2.01
CA GLU A 137 9.47 -1.67 3.44
C GLU A 137 8.00 -1.44 3.81
N LEU A 138 7.24 -0.71 2.97
CA LEU A 138 5.81 -0.48 3.21
C LEU A 138 5.00 -1.77 3.09
N ARG A 139 5.33 -2.64 2.14
CA ARG A 139 4.70 -3.96 2.02
C ARG A 139 4.95 -4.82 3.25
N GLU A 140 6.17 -4.84 3.77
CA GLU A 140 6.51 -5.58 4.98
C GLU A 140 5.76 -5.06 6.21
N ARG A 141 5.70 -3.74 6.40
CA ARG A 141 4.93 -3.11 7.48
C ARG A 141 3.44 -3.44 7.39
N LEU A 142 2.88 -3.41 6.18
CA LEU A 142 1.48 -3.77 5.96
C LEU A 142 1.21 -5.22 6.37
N LEU A 143 2.09 -6.16 6.00
CA LEU A 143 1.96 -7.56 6.38
C LEU A 143 2.08 -7.76 7.90
N SER A 144 2.98 -7.04 8.58
CA SER A 144 3.11 -7.08 10.04
C SER A 144 1.83 -6.59 10.73
N VAL A 145 1.32 -5.42 10.33
CA VAL A 145 0.08 -4.87 10.92
C VAL A 145 -1.10 -5.78 10.63
N GLN A 146 -1.15 -6.38 9.44
CA GLN A 146 -2.22 -7.30 9.07
C GLN A 146 -2.17 -8.59 9.91
N SER A 147 -0.99 -9.15 10.17
CA SER A 147 -0.84 -10.33 11.02
C SER A 147 -1.18 -10.03 12.49
N GLU A 148 -0.75 -8.89 13.01
CA GLU A 148 -1.11 -8.39 14.34
C GLU A 148 -2.63 -8.18 14.47
N ASN A 149 -3.28 -7.62 13.44
CA ASN A 149 -4.73 -7.43 13.46
C ASN A 149 -5.49 -8.76 13.50
N VAL A 150 -5.02 -9.77 12.76
CA VAL A 150 -5.60 -11.12 12.79
C VAL A 150 -5.41 -11.77 14.16
N ALA A 151 -4.22 -11.63 14.76
CA ALA A 151 -3.95 -12.13 16.11
C ALA A 151 -4.88 -11.47 17.14
N LEU A 152 -4.96 -10.14 17.15
CA LEU A 152 -5.84 -9.41 18.08
C LEU A 152 -7.33 -9.74 17.89
N ARG A 153 -7.79 -9.95 16.64
CA ARG A 153 -9.16 -10.42 16.37
C ARG A 153 -9.41 -11.82 16.92
N SER A 154 -8.43 -12.71 16.80
CA SER A 154 -8.50 -14.06 17.37
C SER A 154 -8.58 -14.01 18.89
N ASP A 155 -7.72 -13.21 19.53
CA ASP A 155 -7.70 -13.05 20.99
C ASP A 155 -9.00 -12.43 21.52
N LEU A 156 -9.54 -11.42 20.82
CA LEU A 156 -10.84 -10.84 21.14
C LEU A 156 -11.98 -11.85 20.99
N SER A 157 -11.97 -12.65 19.92
CA SER A 157 -12.96 -13.71 19.73
C SER A 157 -12.87 -14.77 20.83
N GLN A 158 -11.65 -15.15 21.25
CA GLN A 158 -11.45 -16.14 22.30
C GLN A 158 -11.94 -15.62 23.66
N THR A 159 -11.54 -14.40 24.03
CA THR A 159 -11.99 -13.76 25.28
C THR A 159 -13.51 -13.58 25.33
N GLN A 160 -14.14 -13.29 24.18
CA GLN A 160 -15.60 -13.23 24.08
C GLN A 160 -16.25 -14.59 24.33
N VAL A 161 -15.71 -15.67 23.76
CA VAL A 161 -16.19 -17.04 24.00
C VAL A 161 -16.02 -17.42 25.47
N ASP A 162 -14.86 -17.14 26.05
CA ASP A 162 -14.56 -17.45 27.45
C ASP A 162 -15.52 -16.71 28.39
N LEU A 163 -15.71 -15.41 28.20
CA LEU A 163 -16.65 -14.62 29.00
C LEU A 163 -18.10 -15.09 28.82
N SER A 164 -18.50 -15.42 27.59
CA SER A 164 -19.84 -15.98 27.33
C SER A 164 -20.04 -17.30 28.05
N SER A 165 -19.02 -18.18 28.07
CA SER A 165 -19.07 -19.45 28.77
C SER A 165 -19.16 -19.26 30.29
N GLN A 166 -18.46 -18.26 30.83
CA GLN A 166 -18.49 -17.92 32.26
C GLN A 166 -19.87 -17.39 32.68
N VAL A 167 -20.45 -16.49 31.88
CA VAL A 167 -21.82 -15.98 32.12
C VAL A 167 -22.83 -17.11 32.06
N GLU A 168 -22.71 -18.02 31.09
CA GLU A 168 -23.60 -19.17 30.97
C GLU A 168 -23.47 -20.10 32.18
N ALA A 169 -22.24 -20.41 32.61
CA ALA A 169 -21.99 -21.22 33.79
C ALA A 169 -22.58 -20.60 35.07
N GLN A 170 -22.37 -19.30 35.31
CA GLN A 170 -22.99 -18.58 36.42
C GLN A 170 -24.52 -18.60 36.35
N ARG A 171 -25.09 -18.45 35.15
CA ARG A 171 -26.54 -18.50 34.98
C ARG A 171 -27.09 -19.89 35.30
N GLN A 172 -26.38 -20.96 34.96
CA GLN A 172 -26.77 -22.33 35.33
C GLN A 172 -26.69 -22.54 36.83
N THR A 173 -25.62 -22.10 37.50
CA THR A 173 -25.49 -22.25 38.96
C THR A 173 -26.60 -21.51 39.72
N TYR A 174 -26.94 -20.28 39.33
CA TYR A 174 -28.05 -19.56 39.95
C TYR A 174 -29.41 -20.23 39.69
N ARG A 175 -29.63 -20.79 38.50
CA ARG A 175 -30.85 -21.56 38.21
C ARG A 175 -30.96 -22.80 39.07
N GLU A 176 -29.86 -23.54 39.26
CA GLU A 176 -29.83 -24.71 40.13
C GLU A 176 -30.07 -24.34 41.60
N GLN A 177 -29.48 -23.25 42.07
CA GLN A 177 -29.73 -22.74 43.43
C GLN A 177 -31.20 -22.37 43.63
N LEU A 178 -31.81 -21.67 42.67
CA LEU A 178 -33.23 -21.32 42.74
C LEU A 178 -34.12 -22.58 42.75
N ARG A 179 -33.79 -23.57 41.93
CA ARG A 179 -34.51 -24.84 41.88
C ARG A 179 -34.41 -25.60 43.21
N LYS A 180 -33.21 -25.71 43.79
CA LYS A 180 -33.02 -26.33 45.11
C LYS A 180 -33.85 -25.63 46.18
N LEU A 181 -33.83 -24.29 46.21
CA LEU A 181 -34.61 -23.52 47.17
C LEU A 181 -36.13 -23.73 46.98
N GLN A 182 -36.60 -23.83 45.73
CA GLN A 182 -38.00 -24.15 45.43
C GLN A 182 -38.38 -25.57 45.88
N ASP A 183 -37.52 -26.56 45.64
CA ASP A 183 -37.74 -27.95 46.04
C ASP A 183 -37.74 -28.08 47.58
N ASP A 184 -36.81 -27.41 48.27
CA ASP A 184 -36.76 -27.35 49.73
C ASP A 184 -38.01 -26.66 50.30
N HIS A 185 -38.41 -25.52 49.74
CA HIS A 185 -39.63 -24.83 50.14
C HIS A 185 -40.86 -25.75 49.96
N ARG A 186 -40.96 -26.42 48.81
CA ARG A 186 -42.03 -27.39 48.56
C ARG A 186 -42.04 -28.51 49.59
N ALA A 187 -40.88 -29.11 49.91
CA ALA A 187 -40.78 -30.17 50.91
C ALA A 187 -41.18 -29.69 52.32
N THR A 188 -40.81 -28.46 52.70
CA THR A 188 -41.23 -27.87 53.98
C THR A 188 -42.74 -27.64 54.03
N VAL A 189 -43.35 -27.14 52.95
CA VAL A 189 -44.80 -26.97 52.84
C VAL A 189 -45.51 -28.32 52.94
N GLU A 190 -45.07 -29.34 52.20
CA GLU A 190 -45.63 -30.70 52.27
C GLU A 190 -45.52 -31.28 53.70
N THR A 191 -44.41 -31.03 54.40
CA THR A 191 -44.22 -31.45 55.80
C THR A 191 -45.18 -30.73 56.74
N LEU A 192 -45.30 -29.40 56.63
CA LEU A 192 -46.20 -28.60 57.47
C LEU A 192 -47.67 -28.95 57.21
N GLN A 193 -48.04 -29.18 55.96
CA GLN A 193 -49.38 -29.68 55.60
C GLN A 193 -49.64 -31.03 56.26
N GLY A 194 -48.70 -31.98 56.19
CA GLY A 194 -48.85 -33.28 56.86
C GLY A 194 -48.95 -33.18 58.38
N GLN A 195 -48.23 -32.25 59.01
CA GLN A 195 -48.37 -31.97 60.44
C GLN A 195 -49.73 -31.36 60.76
N LEU A 196 -50.21 -30.41 59.96
CA LEU A 196 -51.52 -29.78 60.11
C LEU A 196 -52.63 -30.84 60.04
N THR A 197 -52.62 -31.72 59.03
CA THR A 197 -53.59 -32.80 58.91
C THR A 197 -53.60 -33.72 60.13
N ARG A 198 -52.42 -34.07 60.68
CA ARG A 198 -52.34 -34.86 61.92
C ARG A 198 -52.95 -34.15 63.12
N VAL A 199 -52.71 -32.84 63.26
CA VAL A 199 -53.30 -32.03 64.33
C VAL A 199 -54.81 -31.91 64.14
N GLU A 200 -55.28 -31.71 62.91
CA GLU A 200 -56.71 -31.70 62.56
C GLU A 200 -57.38 -33.04 62.92
N GLU A 201 -56.76 -34.17 62.59
CA GLU A 201 -57.23 -35.51 62.98
C GLU A 201 -57.24 -35.68 64.51
N GLN A 202 -56.21 -35.21 65.21
CA GLN A 202 -56.16 -35.23 66.67
C GLN A 202 -57.25 -34.36 67.29
N LEU A 203 -57.48 -33.14 66.78
CA LEU A 203 -58.55 -32.26 67.23
C LEU A 203 -59.92 -32.85 66.95
N PHE A 204 -60.11 -33.50 65.80
CA PHE A 204 -61.34 -34.20 65.47
C PHE A 204 -61.58 -35.38 66.42
N ASN A 205 -60.55 -36.20 66.68
CA ASN A 205 -60.61 -37.29 67.65
C ASN A 205 -60.87 -36.78 69.07
N LEU A 206 -60.24 -35.68 69.47
CA LEU A 206 -60.47 -35.03 70.75
C LEU A 206 -61.85 -34.40 70.82
N GLN A 207 -62.38 -33.77 69.78
CA GLN A 207 -63.77 -33.28 69.71
C GLN A 207 -64.78 -34.43 69.81
N SER A 208 -64.49 -35.55 69.13
CA SER A 208 -65.26 -36.79 69.23
C SER A 208 -65.24 -37.37 70.66
N GLN A 209 -64.09 -37.34 71.33
CA GLN A 209 -63.93 -37.74 72.74
C GLN A 209 -64.49 -36.70 73.73
N ASN A 210 -64.48 -35.40 73.37
CA ASN A 210 -64.94 -34.25 74.16
C ASN A 210 -66.45 -34.00 74.02
N SER A 211 -67.19 -34.83 73.29
CA SER A 211 -68.62 -35.04 73.56
C SER A 211 -68.87 -35.72 74.92
N LYS A 212 -67.83 -36.05 75.71
CA LYS A 212 -67.99 -36.57 77.06
C LYS A 212 -67.26 -35.88 78.21
N HIS A 213 -66.22 -35.06 78.07
CA HIS A 213 -65.65 -34.35 79.25
C HIS A 213 -64.82 -33.12 78.88
N ALA A 214 -65.16 -31.99 79.51
CA ALA A 214 -64.48 -30.70 79.40
C ALA A 214 -63.20 -30.58 80.27
N GLU A 215 -62.28 -29.75 79.75
CA GLU A 215 -61.12 -29.04 80.36
C GLU A 215 -59.78 -29.77 80.63
N PRO A 216 -58.63 -29.06 80.74
CA PRO A 216 -58.31 -27.65 80.42
C PRO A 216 -57.10 -27.44 79.47
N PHE A 217 -57.04 -26.23 78.91
CA PHE A 217 -55.95 -25.63 78.14
C PHE A 217 -54.65 -25.45 78.97
N VAL A 218 -53.48 -25.79 78.41
CA VAL A 218 -52.16 -25.69 79.07
C VAL A 218 -51.29 -24.64 78.36
N TRP A 219 -50.70 -23.74 79.16
CA TRP A 219 -49.78 -22.68 78.75
C TRP A 219 -48.51 -23.20 78.07
N THR A 220 -48.12 -22.55 76.98
CA THR A 220 -46.85 -22.77 76.28
C THR A 220 -45.66 -22.38 77.15
N VAL A 221 -44.70 -23.31 77.28
CA VAL A 221 -43.44 -23.19 78.03
C VAL A 221 -42.63 -21.98 77.55
N GLU A 222 -42.18 -21.13 78.48
CA GLU A 222 -41.23 -20.06 78.18
C GLU A 222 -39.89 -20.65 77.67
N PRO A 223 -39.32 -20.12 76.57
CA PRO A 223 -38.09 -20.64 75.99
C PRO A 223 -36.93 -20.55 76.99
N THR A 224 -36.16 -21.62 77.09
CA THR A 224 -35.05 -21.71 78.04
C THR A 224 -33.92 -20.74 77.67
N LYS A 225 -33.14 -20.30 78.67
CA LYS A 225 -32.00 -19.37 78.47
C LYS A 225 -31.00 -19.89 77.43
N GLU A 226 -30.77 -21.21 77.38
CA GLU A 226 -29.96 -21.87 76.36
C GLU A 226 -30.52 -21.69 74.94
N GLU A 227 -31.84 -21.85 74.72
CA GLU A 227 -32.47 -21.66 73.39
C GLU A 227 -32.36 -20.21 72.91
N LEU A 228 -32.54 -19.24 73.81
CA LEU A 228 -32.35 -17.83 73.51
C LEU A 228 -30.89 -17.53 73.16
N SER A 229 -29.94 -18.13 73.88
CA SER A 229 -28.51 -17.98 73.61
C SER A 229 -28.13 -18.58 72.26
N GLN A 230 -28.67 -19.75 71.91
CA GLN A 230 -28.47 -20.37 70.61
C GLN A 230 -29.02 -19.50 69.48
N LYS A 231 -30.27 -19.02 69.59
CA LYS A 231 -30.87 -18.11 68.60
C LYS A 231 -30.05 -16.82 68.44
N LEU A 232 -29.54 -16.26 69.53
CA LEU A 232 -28.67 -15.10 69.48
C LEU A 232 -27.37 -15.41 68.72
N THR A 233 -26.70 -16.54 69.02
CA THR A 233 -25.47 -16.91 68.29
C THR A 233 -25.72 -17.16 66.81
N THR A 234 -26.85 -17.77 66.44
CA THR A 234 -27.21 -17.99 65.04
C THR A 234 -27.52 -16.67 64.33
N ALA A 235 -28.25 -15.77 64.99
CA ALA A 235 -28.52 -14.43 64.47
C ALA A 235 -27.24 -13.61 64.30
N THR A 236 -26.30 -13.66 65.26
CA THR A 236 -25.01 -12.97 65.17
C THR A 236 -24.18 -13.50 64.00
N ARG A 237 -24.07 -14.82 63.82
CA ARG A 237 -23.36 -15.42 62.67
C ARG A 237 -24.02 -15.06 61.34
N SER A 238 -25.36 -15.05 61.28
CA SER A 238 -26.09 -14.62 60.09
C SER A 238 -25.83 -13.14 59.76
N MET A 239 -25.72 -12.29 60.78
CA MET A 239 -25.41 -10.87 60.63
C MET A 239 -23.97 -10.66 60.15
N GLU A 240 -23.00 -11.40 60.69
CA GLU A 240 -21.61 -11.39 60.23
C GLU A 240 -21.49 -11.81 58.76
N HIS A 241 -22.19 -12.87 58.36
CA HIS A 241 -22.22 -13.32 56.97
C HIS A 241 -22.84 -12.25 56.04
N MET A 242 -23.95 -11.62 56.46
CA MET A 242 -24.60 -10.56 55.70
C MET A 242 -23.71 -9.33 55.56
N ASN A 243 -22.94 -8.96 56.59
CA ASN A 243 -21.95 -7.88 56.50
C ASN A 243 -20.80 -8.23 55.55
N SER A 244 -20.33 -9.48 55.56
CA SER A 244 -19.30 -9.91 54.61
C SER A 244 -19.79 -9.82 53.17
N LEU A 245 -21.02 -10.27 52.90
CA LEU A 245 -21.64 -10.15 51.59
C LEU A 245 -21.83 -8.68 51.20
N LEU A 246 -22.24 -7.82 52.14
CA LEU A 246 -22.38 -6.39 51.89
C LEU A 246 -21.04 -5.79 51.44
N HIS A 247 -19.94 -6.05 52.15
CA HIS A 247 -18.62 -5.55 51.75
C HIS A 247 -18.16 -6.09 50.39
N GLU A 248 -18.45 -7.35 50.07
CA GLU A 248 -18.16 -7.91 48.75
C GLU A 248 -19.00 -7.22 47.65
N THR A 249 -20.28 -6.93 47.93
CA THR A 249 -21.13 -6.16 47.00
C THR A 249 -20.69 -4.69 46.86
N GLU A 250 -20.20 -4.07 47.93
CA GLU A 250 -19.65 -2.71 47.89
C GLU A 250 -18.37 -2.65 47.07
N ALA A 251 -17.46 -3.63 47.25
CA ALA A 251 -16.21 -3.73 46.50
C ALA A 251 -16.46 -3.96 45.01
N THR A 252 -17.38 -4.87 44.66
CA THR A 252 -17.76 -5.12 43.26
C THR A 252 -18.43 -3.91 42.62
N ASN A 253 -19.29 -3.19 43.35
CA ASN A 253 -19.88 -1.93 42.89
C ASN A 253 -18.83 -0.86 42.64
N ALA A 254 -17.79 -0.75 43.48
CA ALA A 254 -16.70 0.20 43.26
C ALA A 254 -15.96 -0.06 41.95
N VAL A 255 -15.65 -1.33 41.65
CA VAL A 255 -15.01 -1.73 40.39
C VAL A 255 -15.90 -1.43 39.19
N LEU A 256 -17.20 -1.74 39.27
CA LEU A 256 -18.15 -1.44 38.19
C LEU A 256 -18.25 0.08 37.94
N MET A 257 -18.24 0.90 38.99
CA MET A 257 -18.22 2.36 38.85
C MET A 257 -16.97 2.85 38.11
N GLU A 258 -15.80 2.28 38.41
CA GLU A 258 -14.56 2.63 37.70
C GLU A 258 -14.58 2.18 36.23
N GLN A 259 -15.10 0.99 35.94
CA GLN A 259 -15.28 0.55 34.54
C GLN A 259 -16.22 1.49 33.77
N ILE A 260 -17.30 1.96 34.39
CA ILE A 260 -18.23 2.92 33.78
C ILE A 260 -17.53 4.24 33.47
N THR A 261 -16.66 4.75 34.35
CA THR A 261 -15.95 6.01 34.09
C THR A 261 -14.94 5.84 32.95
N LEU A 262 -14.19 4.73 32.93
CA LEU A 262 -13.25 4.42 31.85
C LEU A 262 -13.97 4.25 30.51
N LEU A 263 -15.04 3.47 30.45
CA LEU A 263 -15.84 3.29 29.23
C LEU A 263 -16.42 4.62 28.73
N LYS A 264 -16.95 5.46 29.62
CA LYS A 264 -17.43 6.80 29.24
C LYS A 264 -16.31 7.67 28.67
N SER A 265 -15.10 7.59 29.21
CA SER A 265 -13.96 8.34 28.70
C SER A 265 -13.52 7.84 27.31
N GLU A 266 -13.57 6.53 27.08
CA GLU A 266 -13.18 5.90 25.83
C GLU A 266 -14.20 6.19 24.72
N VAL A 267 -15.50 6.16 25.02
CA VAL A 267 -16.56 6.56 24.08
C VAL A 267 -16.33 8.01 23.60
N ARG A 268 -16.08 8.95 24.52
CA ARG A 268 -15.80 10.36 24.16
C ARG A 268 -14.51 10.51 23.34
N ARG A 269 -13.52 9.62 23.54
CA ARG A 269 -12.28 9.61 22.75
C ARG A 269 -12.57 9.13 21.32
N LEU A 270 -13.34 8.05 21.18
CA LEU A 270 -13.73 7.48 19.89
C LEU A 270 -14.61 8.45 19.09
N GLU A 271 -15.56 9.13 19.72
CA GLU A 271 -16.39 10.16 19.08
C GLU A 271 -15.54 11.29 18.47
N ARG A 272 -14.59 11.84 19.24
CA ARG A 272 -13.66 12.86 18.73
C ARG A 272 -12.79 12.34 17.59
N ASN A 273 -12.39 11.07 17.64
CA ASN A 273 -11.60 10.49 16.56
C ASN A 273 -12.44 10.32 15.28
N GLN A 274 -13.70 9.91 15.41
CA GLN A 274 -14.64 9.81 14.30
C GLN A 274 -14.92 11.18 13.66
N GLU A 275 -15.02 12.26 14.45
CA GLU A 275 -15.14 13.63 13.92
C GLU A 275 -13.89 14.06 13.15
N ARG A 276 -12.70 13.67 13.61
CA ARG A 276 -11.43 13.92 12.89
C ARG A 276 -11.39 13.18 11.57
N GLU A 277 -11.80 11.90 11.54
CA GLU A 277 -11.89 11.13 10.29
C GLU A 277 -12.85 11.78 9.28
N LYS A 278 -14.03 12.20 9.74
CA LYS A 278 -14.98 12.96 8.89
C LYS A 278 -14.36 14.26 8.37
N SER A 279 -13.60 14.97 9.21
CA SER A 279 -12.93 16.22 8.84
C SER A 279 -11.82 15.98 7.82
N VAL A 280 -11.06 14.88 7.93
CA VAL A 280 -10.05 14.48 6.95
C VAL A 280 -10.69 14.15 5.61
N ALA A 281 -11.80 13.39 5.60
CA ALA A 281 -12.55 13.12 4.37
C ALA A 281 -13.09 14.41 3.73
N ASN A 282 -13.58 15.36 4.54
CA ASN A 282 -14.02 16.67 4.06
C ASN A 282 -12.87 17.50 3.46
N LEU A 283 -11.68 17.48 4.07
CA LEU A 283 -10.49 18.15 3.55
C LEU A 283 -10.02 17.52 2.23
N GLU A 284 -10.10 16.20 2.12
CA GLU A 284 -9.78 15.48 0.89
C GLU A 284 -10.77 15.82 -0.23
N TYR A 285 -12.06 15.90 0.08
CA TYR A 285 -13.08 16.41 -0.85
C TYR A 285 -12.77 17.85 -1.30
N LEU A 286 -12.47 18.75 -0.35
CA LEU A 286 -12.16 20.15 -0.65
C LEU A 286 -10.89 20.27 -1.50
N LYS A 287 -9.86 19.49 -1.20
CA LYS A 287 -8.64 19.39 -2.00
C LYS A 287 -8.95 18.94 -3.43
N ASN A 288 -9.78 17.91 -3.61
CA ASN A 288 -10.14 17.41 -4.93
C ASN A 288 -10.95 18.46 -5.73
N VAL A 289 -11.83 19.21 -5.08
CA VAL A 289 -12.59 20.30 -5.72
C VAL A 289 -11.66 21.45 -6.14
N LEU A 290 -10.76 21.89 -5.25
CA LEU A 290 -9.87 23.02 -5.50
C LEU A 290 -8.75 22.70 -6.49
N GLU A 291 -8.11 21.53 -6.38
CA GLU A 291 -6.95 21.21 -7.20
C GLU A 291 -7.33 20.62 -8.55
N ARG A 292 -8.41 19.84 -8.66
CA ARG A 292 -8.71 19.11 -9.90
C ARG A 292 -9.82 19.78 -10.71
N GLN A 293 -10.94 20.13 -10.08
CA GLN A 293 -12.09 20.69 -10.80
C GLN A 293 -11.95 22.19 -11.08
N ALA A 294 -11.37 22.97 -10.16
CA ALA A 294 -11.18 24.41 -10.38
C ALA A 294 -10.08 24.74 -11.41
N LEU A 295 -9.13 23.82 -11.65
CA LEU A 295 -8.09 23.99 -12.67
C LEU A 295 -8.59 23.66 -14.09
N LEU A 296 -9.66 22.88 -14.25
CA LEU A 296 -10.19 22.44 -15.54
C LEU A 296 -10.63 23.60 -16.46
N PRO A 297 -11.36 24.63 -15.97
CA PRO A 297 -11.67 25.82 -16.75
C PRO A 297 -10.42 26.58 -17.20
N VAL A 298 -9.41 26.66 -16.34
CA VAL A 298 -8.15 27.39 -16.59
C VAL A 298 -7.28 26.65 -17.63
N ILE A 299 -7.20 25.32 -17.55
CA ILE A 299 -6.49 24.49 -18.53
C ILE A 299 -7.21 24.55 -19.89
N HIS A 300 -8.54 24.52 -19.90
CA HIS A 300 -9.33 24.63 -21.12
C HIS A 300 -9.16 25.98 -21.82
N THR A 301 -9.10 27.09 -21.07
CA THR A 301 -8.85 28.41 -21.68
C THR A 301 -7.41 28.57 -22.14
N MET A 302 -6.43 28.03 -21.41
CA MET A 302 -5.02 28.11 -21.82
C MET A 302 -4.67 27.22 -23.02
N LEU A 303 -5.25 26.02 -23.12
CA LEU A 303 -4.95 25.06 -24.19
C LEU A 303 -5.98 25.04 -25.33
N GLN A 304 -7.04 25.87 -25.25
CA GLN A 304 -8.14 25.92 -26.22
C GLN A 304 -8.73 24.54 -26.56
N LEU A 305 -8.94 23.72 -25.53
CA LEU A 305 -9.36 22.33 -25.71
C LEU A 305 -10.74 22.26 -26.37
N SER A 306 -10.92 21.29 -27.27
CA SER A 306 -12.22 20.98 -27.85
C SER A 306 -13.23 20.48 -26.80
N PRO A 307 -14.54 20.52 -27.08
CA PRO A 307 -15.56 20.02 -26.15
C PRO A 307 -15.35 18.56 -25.74
N GLU A 308 -14.85 17.72 -26.66
CA GLU A 308 -14.57 16.31 -26.44
C GLU A 308 -13.36 16.11 -25.50
N GLU A 309 -12.28 16.87 -25.69
CA GLU A 309 -11.08 16.82 -24.84
C GLU A 309 -11.36 17.34 -23.43
N LYS A 310 -12.19 18.39 -23.32
CA LYS A 310 -12.66 18.93 -22.04
C LYS A 310 -13.48 17.88 -21.27
N SER A 311 -14.36 17.15 -21.96
CA SER A 311 -15.17 16.09 -21.36
C SER A 311 -14.30 14.92 -20.87
N LYS A 312 -13.27 14.54 -21.64
CA LYS A 312 -12.32 13.49 -21.23
C LYS A 312 -11.51 13.90 -20.00
N LEU A 313 -11.01 15.14 -19.94
CA LEU A 313 -10.30 15.64 -18.77
C LEU A 313 -11.20 15.78 -17.53
N ALA A 314 -12.48 16.11 -17.72
CA ALA A 314 -13.45 16.14 -16.63
C ALA A 314 -13.71 14.73 -16.05
N ALA A 315 -13.82 13.70 -16.90
CA ALA A 315 -13.96 12.31 -16.46
C ALA A 315 -12.73 11.82 -15.69
N ILE A 316 -11.53 12.13 -16.18
CA ILE A 316 -10.26 11.81 -15.51
C ILE A 316 -10.16 12.53 -14.15
N ALA A 317 -10.60 13.80 -14.07
CA ALA A 317 -10.59 14.57 -12.82
C ALA A 317 -11.60 14.05 -11.78
N GLN A 318 -12.69 13.40 -12.21
CA GLN A 318 -13.70 12.75 -11.36
C GLN A 318 -13.29 11.34 -10.91
N GLY A 319 -12.19 10.79 -11.44
CA GLY A 319 -11.64 9.51 -11.00
C GLY A 319 -12.19 8.28 -11.73
N GLU A 320 -12.88 8.44 -12.85
CA GLU A 320 -13.20 7.34 -13.76
C GLU A 320 -12.01 7.10 -14.69
N GLU A 321 -11.13 6.17 -14.31
CA GLU A 321 -10.01 5.75 -15.17
C GLU A 321 -10.33 4.40 -15.83
N GLU A 322 -10.55 4.41 -17.15
CA GLU A 322 -10.30 3.25 -18.02
C GLU A 322 -8.82 3.24 -18.43
N GLY A 323 -8.17 2.08 -18.31
CA GLY A 323 -7.05 1.71 -19.16
C GLY A 323 -5.66 2.13 -18.68
N ALA A 324 -4.93 1.14 -18.15
CA ALA A 324 -3.49 1.08 -17.94
C ALA A 324 -2.65 1.95 -18.89
N GLY A 325 -1.86 2.88 -18.33
CA GLY A 325 -0.69 3.39 -19.06
C GLY A 325 -0.25 4.84 -18.84
N SER A 326 -0.37 5.46 -17.66
CA SER A 326 0.43 6.66 -17.35
C SER A 326 0.43 7.02 -15.85
N ARG A 327 1.11 6.24 -15.01
CA ARG A 327 1.35 6.62 -13.61
C ARG A 327 2.70 7.32 -13.50
N GLY A 328 2.77 8.59 -13.90
CA GLY A 328 4.06 9.28 -13.88
C GLY A 328 4.05 10.78 -14.17
N SER A 329 3.03 11.54 -13.81
CA SER A 329 3.17 13.01 -13.73
C SER A 329 2.08 13.62 -12.85
N GLY A 330 2.21 13.44 -11.54
CA GLY A 330 1.37 14.12 -10.57
C GLY A 330 2.02 15.43 -10.13
N TRP A 331 1.19 16.46 -9.92
CA TRP A 331 1.49 17.80 -9.42
C TRP A 331 2.40 17.88 -8.17
N THR A 332 2.61 16.75 -7.48
CA THR A 332 3.49 16.60 -6.33
C THR A 332 4.96 16.94 -6.63
N SER A 333 5.42 16.88 -7.88
CA SER A 333 6.79 17.26 -8.22
C SER A 333 7.04 18.78 -8.18
N TYR A 334 5.99 19.61 -8.26
CA TYR A 334 6.14 21.08 -8.28
C TYR A 334 6.04 21.74 -6.90
N LEU A 335 5.48 21.04 -5.90
CA LEU A 335 5.27 21.55 -4.54
C LEU A 335 6.57 21.64 -3.69
N HIS A 336 7.66 20.99 -4.10
CA HIS A 336 8.95 21.08 -3.40
C HIS A 336 9.61 22.46 -3.48
N SER A 337 9.07 23.39 -4.26
CA SER A 337 9.57 24.77 -4.36
C SER A 337 8.95 25.73 -3.33
N TRP A 338 7.92 25.33 -2.56
CA TRP A 338 7.18 26.21 -1.66
C TRP A 338 7.50 26.01 -0.17
N SER A 339 8.13 24.90 0.23
CA SER A 339 8.61 24.74 1.62
C SER A 339 9.99 25.39 1.77
N GLY A 340 10.02 26.71 1.84
CA GLY A 340 11.18 27.45 2.34
C GLY A 340 11.42 27.16 3.82
N ILE A 341 12.06 26.03 4.11
CA ILE A 341 12.68 25.74 5.41
C ILE A 341 14.15 25.42 5.11
N ARG A 342 15.00 26.40 5.40
CA ARG A 342 16.42 26.19 5.70
C ARG A 342 16.58 25.92 7.18
#